data_AF-A0A7R9FKL9-F1
#
_entry.id   AF-A0A7R9FKL9-F1
#
_cell.length_a   1.000
_cell.length_b   1.000
_cell.length_c   1.000
_cell.angle_alpha   90.00
_cell.angle_beta   90.00
_cell.angle_gamma   90.00
#
_symmetry.space_group_name_H-M   'P 1'
#
loop_
_entity.id
_entity.type
_entity.pdbx_description
1 polymer ?
#
loop_
_entity_poly.entity_id
_entity_poly.type
_entity_poly.pdbx_seq_one_letter_code
_entity_poly.pdbx_strand_id
1 'polypeptide(L)'
;MSMLTCIAPVNMAVIKYWGKRDENLILPLNDSISTTLSVEQMHAKTTIMASPHFKEDKMWLNSKEVMFDNPRIQNCLKELRRRAKVDAEESNNGLHSWHLHVCSENNFPTAAGLASSAAGYACLVYTLAKLYGVKGDISSIARQGSGSACRSVLGGFVRWHKGCDPNGLDSVAQQIVPASHWPQLRILILVAIKERNFEMFAELTMKDSNQFHAMCLDTYPPALYMNDMSHSIVHLVHLLNSEKGRTKVAYTFDAGSNACLYLLESDVSAVLSAINHVFPPANDSVEYLRGLPVNIDPLDKKVAESLAMKPYEPGSLKFIIHTQLGEGPQVVQDLDQHLLTPAGDPKFLTPRHDN
;
A
#
# COMPACT_ATOMS: atom_id res chain seq x y z
N MET A 1 -14.54 -22.14 -18.70
CA MET A 1 -13.81 -21.57 -17.54
C MET A 1 -12.94 -20.42 -18.04
N SER A 2 -12.56 -19.50 -17.16
CA SER A 2 -11.54 -18.49 -17.41
C SER A 2 -10.76 -18.26 -16.12
N MET A 3 -9.46 -17.98 -16.22
CA MET A 3 -8.60 -17.65 -15.08
C MET A 3 -7.75 -16.44 -15.43
N LEU A 4 -7.54 -15.54 -14.47
CA LEU A 4 -6.65 -14.40 -14.60
C LEU A 4 -5.89 -14.16 -13.30
N THR A 5 -4.64 -13.73 -13.39
CA THR A 5 -3.85 -13.26 -12.24
C THR A 5 -3.40 -11.82 -12.46
N CYS A 6 -3.55 -10.98 -11.44
CA CYS A 6 -2.95 -9.65 -11.40
C CYS A 6 -2.12 -9.44 -10.14
N ILE A 7 -1.29 -8.40 -10.17
CA ILE A 7 -0.67 -7.80 -9.00
C ILE A 7 -1.14 -6.34 -8.87
N ALA A 8 -1.39 -5.88 -7.65
CA ALA A 8 -1.71 -4.48 -7.36
C ALA A 8 -0.76 -3.91 -6.30
N PRO A 9 -0.33 -2.65 -6.47
CA PRO A 9 0.57 -1.99 -5.54
C PRO A 9 -0.15 -1.60 -4.24
N VAL A 10 0.62 -1.51 -3.16
CA VAL A 10 0.24 -0.72 -1.98
C VAL A 10 0.31 0.77 -2.35
N ASN A 11 -0.50 1.61 -1.70
CA ASN A 11 -0.36 3.07 -1.75
C ASN A 11 -0.27 3.64 -0.34
N MET A 12 0.42 4.77 -0.19
CA MET A 12 0.68 5.38 1.11
C MET A 12 0.30 6.86 1.16
N ALA A 13 -0.47 7.24 2.19
CA ALA A 13 -1.07 8.57 2.29
C ALA A 13 -0.06 9.64 2.73
N VAL A 14 0.02 10.72 1.95
CA VAL A 14 0.81 11.94 2.23
C VAL A 14 -0.07 13.08 2.74
N ILE A 15 -1.35 13.06 2.33
CA ILE A 15 -2.47 13.77 2.97
C ILE A 15 -3.44 12.68 3.44
N LYS A 16 -3.64 12.53 4.74
CA LYS A 16 -4.34 11.38 5.33
C LYS A 16 -5.83 11.36 5.00
N TYR A 17 -6.38 10.16 4.88
CA TYR A 17 -7.83 9.92 4.95
C TYR A 17 -8.15 9.47 6.37
N TRP A 18 -8.98 10.24 7.08
CA TRP A 18 -9.48 9.85 8.40
C TRP A 18 -10.93 10.30 8.58
N GLY A 19 -11.78 9.40 9.11
CA GLY A 19 -13.22 9.63 9.23
C GLY A 19 -14.00 9.55 7.90
N LYS A 20 -15.30 9.25 8.02
CA LYS A 20 -16.23 9.07 6.89
C LYS A 20 -17.44 9.99 7.06
N ARG A 21 -18.02 10.45 5.95
CA ARG A 21 -19.37 11.03 5.91
C ARG A 21 -20.45 10.00 5.62
N ASP A 22 -20.08 8.88 5.00
CA ASP A 22 -20.96 7.72 4.76
C ASP A 22 -20.15 6.43 4.97
N GLU A 23 -20.67 5.54 5.82
CA GLU A 23 -20.03 4.25 6.15
C GLU A 23 -20.34 3.12 5.17
N ASN A 24 -21.49 3.18 4.49
CA ASN A 24 -21.99 2.16 3.56
C ASN A 24 -21.37 2.31 2.17
N LEU A 25 -21.32 3.55 1.68
CA LEU A 25 -20.72 3.94 0.41
C LEU A 25 -19.20 4.22 0.53
N ILE A 26 -18.68 4.22 1.77
CA ILE A 26 -17.29 4.52 2.16
C ILE A 26 -16.86 5.87 1.54
N LEU A 27 -17.52 6.95 1.97
CA LEU A 27 -17.25 8.32 1.52
C LEU A 27 -16.50 9.09 2.60
N PRO A 28 -15.40 9.79 2.28
CA PRO A 28 -14.54 10.41 3.28
C PRO A 28 -15.05 11.80 3.68
N LEU A 29 -14.54 12.33 4.79
CA LEU A 29 -14.77 13.73 5.19
C LEU A 29 -13.93 14.72 4.36
N ASN A 30 -12.72 14.29 3.97
CA ASN A 30 -11.72 15.09 3.28
C ASN A 30 -11.13 14.35 2.06
N ASP A 31 -10.54 15.12 1.14
CA ASP A 31 -9.70 14.58 0.08
C ASP A 31 -8.41 14.02 0.68
N SER A 32 -7.88 12.97 0.08
CA SER A 32 -6.59 12.39 0.48
C SER A 32 -5.69 12.17 -0.72
N ILE A 33 -4.39 12.31 -0.52
CA ILE A 33 -3.38 12.12 -1.57
C ILE A 33 -2.46 11.01 -1.10
N SER A 34 -2.14 10.09 -1.99
CA SER A 34 -1.18 9.02 -1.74
C SER A 34 -0.23 8.84 -2.90
N THR A 35 0.79 8.06 -2.63
CA THR A 35 1.76 7.60 -3.60
C THR A 35 1.75 6.08 -3.71
N THR A 36 1.84 5.61 -4.95
CA THR A 36 1.79 4.19 -5.28
C THR A 36 3.20 3.58 -5.22
N LEU A 37 3.35 2.43 -4.54
CA LEU A 37 4.63 1.73 -4.39
C LEU A 37 4.96 0.88 -5.63
N SER A 38 6.24 0.64 -5.92
CA SER A 38 6.64 -0.37 -6.91
C SER A 38 6.17 -1.77 -6.50
N VAL A 39 5.41 -2.40 -7.40
CA VAL A 39 4.96 -3.80 -7.26
C VAL A 39 6.11 -4.80 -7.18
N GLU A 40 7.31 -4.45 -7.66
CA GLU A 40 8.51 -5.28 -7.57
C GLU A 40 8.88 -5.60 -6.13
N GLN A 41 8.73 -4.63 -5.22
CA GLN A 41 9.05 -4.79 -3.80
C GLN A 41 7.81 -5.08 -2.96
N MET A 42 6.65 -4.47 -3.25
CA MET A 42 5.43 -4.65 -2.45
C MET A 42 4.14 -4.70 -3.30
N HIS A 43 3.50 -5.85 -3.35
CA HIS A 43 2.22 -6.07 -4.03
C HIS A 43 1.30 -7.06 -3.30
N ALA A 44 -0.01 -6.86 -3.49
CA ALA A 44 -0.98 -7.95 -3.40
C ALA A 44 -1.03 -8.68 -4.74
N LYS A 45 -1.04 -10.02 -4.73
CA LYS A 45 -1.26 -10.86 -5.91
C LYS A 45 -2.59 -11.56 -5.76
N THR A 46 -3.41 -11.57 -6.81
CA THR A 46 -4.74 -12.20 -6.80
C THR A 46 -4.97 -12.97 -8.08
N THR A 47 -5.33 -14.25 -7.95
CA THR A 47 -5.78 -15.12 -9.03
C THR A 47 -7.27 -15.38 -8.87
N ILE A 48 -8.03 -15.19 -9.94
CA ILE A 48 -9.47 -15.43 -9.96
C ILE A 48 -9.79 -16.39 -11.09
N MET A 49 -10.56 -17.43 -10.78
CA MET A 49 -11.10 -18.38 -11.75
C MET A 49 -12.62 -18.33 -11.74
N ALA A 50 -13.23 -18.18 -12.92
CA ALA A 50 -14.67 -18.29 -13.15
C ALA A 50 -14.99 -19.60 -13.88
N SER A 51 -15.91 -20.40 -13.36
CA SER A 51 -16.25 -21.71 -13.94
C SER A 51 -17.73 -22.07 -13.76
N PRO A 52 -18.42 -22.59 -14.81
CA PRO A 52 -19.79 -23.09 -14.68
C PRO A 52 -19.88 -24.39 -13.87
N HIS A 53 -18.73 -25.01 -13.54
CA HIS A 53 -18.67 -26.25 -12.76
C HIS A 53 -18.64 -26.01 -11.25
N PHE A 54 -18.17 -24.84 -10.80
CA PHE A 54 -18.17 -24.46 -9.39
C PHE A 54 -19.60 -24.30 -8.86
N LYS A 55 -19.80 -24.57 -7.56
CA LYS A 55 -21.13 -24.63 -6.92
C LYS A 55 -21.40 -23.52 -5.91
N GLU A 56 -20.35 -22.77 -5.56
CA GLU A 56 -20.34 -21.69 -4.59
C GLU A 56 -19.17 -20.75 -4.93
N ASP A 57 -19.23 -19.50 -4.46
CA ASP A 57 -18.09 -18.58 -4.56
C ASP A 57 -17.14 -18.83 -3.36
N LYS A 58 -15.84 -19.10 -3.61
CA LYS A 58 -14.81 -19.36 -2.58
C LYS A 58 -13.66 -18.36 -2.62
N MET A 59 -13.06 -18.09 -1.47
CA MET A 59 -11.83 -17.30 -1.41
C MET A 59 -10.82 -17.79 -0.37
N TRP A 60 -9.54 -17.71 -0.73
CA TRP A 60 -8.40 -17.91 0.16
C TRP A 60 -7.52 -16.67 0.19
N LEU A 61 -7.08 -16.29 1.39
CA LEU A 61 -6.16 -15.18 1.65
C LEU A 61 -4.97 -15.70 2.47
N ASN A 62 -3.75 -15.54 1.94
CA ASN A 62 -2.50 -16.05 2.54
C ASN A 62 -2.64 -17.54 2.96
N SER A 63 -3.02 -18.38 2.00
CA SER A 63 -3.27 -19.83 2.15
C SER A 63 -4.43 -20.26 3.08
N LYS A 64 -5.20 -19.33 3.66
CA LYS A 64 -6.36 -19.64 4.54
C LYS A 64 -7.69 -19.33 3.86
N GLU A 65 -8.66 -20.24 3.92
CA GLU A 65 -10.03 -19.99 3.40
C GLU A 65 -10.71 -18.89 4.24
N VAL A 66 -11.42 -17.98 3.57
CA VAL A 66 -12.09 -16.83 4.18
C VAL A 66 -13.50 -16.66 3.62
N MET A 67 -14.41 -16.16 4.47
CA MET A 67 -15.81 -15.96 4.13
C MET A 67 -15.97 -14.96 2.97
N PHE A 68 -16.49 -15.43 1.83
CA PHE A 68 -16.67 -14.62 0.63
C PHE A 68 -17.97 -13.80 0.63
N ASP A 69 -18.90 -14.10 1.54
CA ASP A 69 -20.14 -13.35 1.78
C ASP A 69 -19.91 -11.95 2.39
N ASN A 70 -18.66 -11.61 2.74
CA ASN A 70 -18.27 -10.33 3.31
C ASN A 70 -18.90 -9.15 2.55
N PRO A 71 -19.68 -8.26 3.21
CA PRO A 71 -20.44 -7.21 2.53
C PRO A 71 -19.62 -6.30 1.60
N ARG A 72 -18.34 -6.07 1.92
CA ARG A 72 -17.43 -5.26 1.10
C ARG A 72 -16.98 -5.97 -0.18
N ILE A 73 -16.73 -7.28 -0.10
CA ILE A 73 -16.47 -8.13 -1.28
C ILE A 73 -17.73 -8.19 -2.15
N GLN A 74 -18.89 -8.42 -1.53
CA GLN A 74 -20.17 -8.53 -2.23
C GLN A 74 -20.60 -7.21 -2.89
N ASN A 75 -20.36 -6.05 -2.26
CA ASN A 75 -20.59 -4.73 -2.89
C ASN A 75 -19.73 -4.55 -4.16
N CYS A 76 -18.42 -4.79 -4.06
CA CYS A 76 -17.52 -4.76 -5.22
C CYS A 76 -17.99 -5.69 -6.33
N LEU A 77 -18.26 -6.97 -5.99
CA LEU A 77 -18.64 -8.00 -6.94
C LEU A 77 -20.01 -7.74 -7.59
N LYS A 78 -20.98 -7.20 -6.84
CA LYS A 78 -22.29 -6.78 -7.35
C LYS A 78 -22.15 -5.67 -8.38
N GLU A 79 -21.35 -4.64 -8.11
CA GLU A 79 -21.14 -3.54 -9.06
C GLU A 79 -20.33 -3.98 -10.30
N LEU A 80 -19.34 -4.85 -10.14
CA LEU A 80 -18.61 -5.46 -11.26
C LEU A 80 -19.51 -6.36 -12.11
N ARG A 81 -20.29 -7.27 -11.50
CA ARG A 81 -21.30 -8.08 -12.20
C ARG A 81 -22.40 -7.23 -12.83
N ARG A 82 -22.69 -6.02 -12.32
CA ARG A 82 -23.63 -5.06 -12.94
C ARG A 82 -23.02 -4.40 -14.19
N ARG A 83 -21.80 -3.86 -14.11
CA ARG A 83 -21.13 -3.24 -15.27
C ARG A 83 -20.83 -4.26 -16.37
N ALA A 84 -20.39 -5.47 -16.00
CA ALA A 84 -20.15 -6.57 -16.94
C ALA A 84 -21.40 -7.02 -17.73
N LYS A 85 -22.61 -6.63 -17.31
CA LYS A 85 -23.87 -6.83 -18.05
C LYS A 85 -24.21 -5.69 -19.00
N VAL A 86 -23.69 -4.49 -18.74
CA VAL A 86 -23.86 -3.30 -19.61
C VAL A 86 -22.79 -3.27 -20.69
N ASP A 87 -21.54 -3.59 -20.31
CA ASP A 87 -20.39 -3.73 -21.20
C ASP A 87 -20.37 -5.07 -21.98
N ALA A 88 -21.48 -5.83 -21.94
CA ALA A 88 -21.58 -7.20 -22.45
C ALA A 88 -21.64 -7.26 -23.98
N GLU A 89 -20.48 -7.42 -24.60
CA GLU A 89 -20.36 -7.96 -25.96
C GLU A 89 -20.87 -9.42 -25.98
N GLU A 90 -21.56 -9.84 -27.05
CA GLU A 90 -22.24 -11.15 -27.15
C GLU A 90 -21.31 -12.37 -26.91
N SER A 91 -20.01 -12.16 -27.11
CA SER A 91 -18.92 -13.14 -26.92
C SER A 91 -18.68 -13.56 -25.46
N ASN A 92 -19.18 -12.81 -24.47
CA ASN A 92 -18.77 -12.96 -23.06
C ASN A 92 -19.47 -14.12 -22.30
N ASN A 93 -20.20 -15.01 -23.00
CA ASN A 93 -20.64 -16.35 -22.56
C ASN A 93 -21.30 -16.48 -21.16
N GLY A 94 -21.88 -15.40 -20.62
CA GLY A 94 -22.43 -15.38 -19.26
C GLY A 94 -21.38 -15.51 -18.14
N LEU A 95 -20.11 -15.26 -18.43
CA LEU A 95 -18.98 -15.48 -17.51
C LEU A 95 -19.14 -14.77 -16.15
N HIS A 96 -19.80 -13.59 -16.15
CA HIS A 96 -20.11 -12.82 -14.95
C HIS A 96 -21.14 -13.51 -14.01
N SER A 97 -21.94 -14.46 -14.49
CA SER A 97 -22.90 -15.21 -13.67
C SER A 97 -22.37 -16.56 -13.18
N TRP A 98 -21.14 -16.93 -13.55
CA TRP A 98 -20.49 -18.11 -13.00
C TRP A 98 -19.99 -17.88 -11.58
N HIS A 99 -19.82 -18.99 -10.87
CA HIS A 99 -19.19 -19.01 -9.57
C HIS A 99 -17.68 -18.75 -9.66
N LEU A 100 -17.13 -18.16 -8.61
CA LEU A 100 -15.75 -17.69 -8.52
C LEU A 100 -14.94 -18.45 -7.47
N HIS A 101 -13.75 -18.91 -7.85
CA HIS A 101 -12.70 -19.27 -6.89
C HIS A 101 -11.62 -18.17 -6.93
N VAL A 102 -11.25 -17.63 -5.76
CA VAL A 102 -10.33 -16.49 -5.62
C VAL A 102 -9.19 -16.86 -4.67
N CYS A 103 -7.94 -16.88 -5.11
CA CYS A 103 -6.81 -17.00 -4.20
C CYS A 103 -5.99 -15.71 -4.23
N SER A 104 -5.60 -15.21 -3.07
CA SER A 104 -4.80 -13.98 -2.93
C SER A 104 -3.70 -14.12 -1.90
N GLU A 105 -2.52 -13.59 -2.20
CA GLU A 105 -1.38 -13.48 -1.28
C GLU A 105 -0.84 -12.04 -1.28
N ASN A 106 -0.12 -11.65 -0.23
CA ASN A 106 0.71 -10.44 -0.21
C ASN A 106 2.17 -10.86 -0.08
N ASN A 107 3.11 -10.20 -0.78
CA ASN A 107 4.54 -10.48 -0.64
C ASN A 107 5.20 -9.73 0.56
N PHE A 108 4.39 -9.16 1.45
CA PHE A 108 4.83 -8.37 2.61
C PHE A 108 4.08 -8.82 3.89
N PRO A 109 4.72 -8.79 5.08
CA PRO A 109 4.13 -9.36 6.29
C PRO A 109 2.83 -8.66 6.68
N THR A 110 1.75 -9.43 6.91
CA THR A 110 0.44 -8.85 7.25
C THR A 110 0.46 -8.16 8.62
N ALA A 111 1.33 -8.61 9.53
CA ALA A 111 1.57 -8.00 10.84
C ALA A 111 2.36 -6.68 10.79
N ALA A 112 2.88 -6.25 9.64
CA ALA A 112 3.68 -5.02 9.52
C ALA A 112 2.83 -3.73 9.42
N GLY A 113 1.50 -3.79 9.53
CA GLY A 113 0.61 -2.61 9.48
C GLY A 113 0.53 -1.90 8.11
N LEU A 114 1.33 -2.33 7.14
CA LEU A 114 1.31 -1.90 5.75
C LEU A 114 -0.09 -2.14 5.15
N ALA A 115 -0.55 -1.26 4.25
CA ALA A 115 -1.97 -1.15 3.84
C ALA A 115 -2.48 -2.32 2.95
N SER A 116 -2.48 -3.53 3.51
CA SER A 116 -2.85 -4.80 2.88
C SER A 116 -4.28 -4.80 2.31
N SER A 117 -5.24 -4.20 3.02
CA SER A 117 -6.61 -4.06 2.50
C SER A 117 -6.70 -3.13 1.29
N ALA A 118 -5.83 -2.13 1.17
CA ALA A 118 -5.82 -1.22 0.02
C ALA A 118 -5.33 -1.93 -1.25
N ALA A 119 -4.18 -2.61 -1.16
CA ALA A 119 -3.66 -3.41 -2.26
C ALA A 119 -4.57 -4.60 -2.60
N GLY A 120 -5.08 -5.33 -1.59
CA GLY A 120 -5.92 -6.51 -1.77
C GLY A 120 -7.25 -6.20 -2.47
N TYR A 121 -7.99 -5.16 -2.04
CA TYR A 121 -9.23 -4.77 -2.72
C TYR A 121 -8.98 -4.15 -4.10
N ALA A 122 -7.88 -3.42 -4.30
CA ALA A 122 -7.49 -2.95 -5.63
C ALA A 122 -7.18 -4.12 -6.58
N CYS A 123 -6.46 -5.13 -6.10
CA CYS A 123 -6.12 -6.32 -6.89
C CYS A 123 -7.36 -7.15 -7.23
N LEU A 124 -8.25 -7.40 -6.25
CA LEU A 124 -9.53 -8.09 -6.45
C LEU A 124 -10.38 -7.38 -7.51
N VAL A 125 -10.59 -6.06 -7.36
CA VAL A 125 -11.43 -5.27 -8.28
C VAL A 125 -10.81 -5.15 -9.67
N TYR A 126 -9.49 -4.94 -9.78
CA TYR A 126 -8.80 -4.91 -11.07
C TYR A 126 -8.82 -6.26 -11.79
N THR A 127 -8.56 -7.37 -11.07
CA THR A 127 -8.59 -8.71 -11.64
C THR A 127 -10.00 -9.07 -12.11
N LEU A 128 -11.04 -8.77 -11.33
CA LEU A 128 -12.44 -8.97 -11.77
C LEU A 128 -12.81 -8.07 -12.95
N ALA A 129 -12.41 -6.79 -12.95
CA ALA A 129 -12.70 -5.89 -14.07
C ALA A 129 -12.06 -6.39 -15.38
N LYS A 130 -10.81 -6.83 -15.34
CA LYS A 130 -10.12 -7.44 -16.49
C LYS A 130 -10.75 -8.79 -16.90
N LEU A 131 -11.08 -9.65 -15.95
CA LEU A 131 -11.69 -10.97 -16.19
C LEU A 131 -13.09 -10.86 -16.81
N TYR A 132 -13.85 -9.83 -16.45
CA TYR A 132 -15.21 -9.58 -16.95
C TYR A 132 -15.27 -8.63 -18.15
N GLY A 133 -14.18 -7.97 -18.52
CA GLY A 133 -14.14 -6.98 -19.62
C GLY A 133 -14.72 -5.61 -19.29
N VAL A 134 -14.85 -5.26 -17.99
CA VAL A 134 -15.43 -3.99 -17.51
C VAL A 134 -14.52 -2.81 -17.90
N LYS A 135 -15.13 -1.76 -18.45
CA LYS A 135 -14.46 -0.56 -18.97
C LYS A 135 -14.67 0.65 -18.04
N GLY A 136 -13.86 1.70 -18.21
CA GLY A 136 -13.94 2.95 -17.43
C GLY A 136 -13.28 2.91 -16.05
N ASP A 137 -13.65 3.86 -15.17
CA ASP A 137 -13.10 3.95 -13.80
C ASP A 137 -13.55 2.77 -12.93
N ILE A 138 -12.59 2.14 -12.22
CA ILE A 138 -12.87 1.11 -11.21
C ILE A 138 -12.57 1.59 -9.78
N SER A 139 -12.06 2.81 -9.60
CA SER A 139 -11.71 3.34 -8.28
C SER A 139 -12.95 3.53 -7.40
N SER A 140 -14.09 3.92 -7.99
CA SER A 140 -15.39 3.99 -7.30
C SER A 140 -15.84 2.64 -6.72
N ILE A 141 -15.39 1.53 -7.32
CA ILE A 141 -15.71 0.16 -6.90
C ILE A 141 -14.74 -0.25 -5.79
N ALA A 142 -13.42 -0.11 -6.01
CA ALA A 142 -12.40 -0.44 -5.03
C ALA A 142 -12.61 0.27 -3.68
N ARG A 143 -13.10 1.53 -3.72
CA ARG A 143 -13.51 2.33 -2.56
C ARG A 143 -14.49 1.59 -1.62
N GLN A 144 -15.46 0.88 -2.17
CA GLN A 144 -16.48 0.13 -1.41
C GLN A 144 -15.92 -1.13 -0.74
N GLY A 145 -14.78 -1.63 -1.23
CA GLY A 145 -14.00 -2.68 -0.58
C GLY A 145 -13.19 -2.13 0.60
N SER A 146 -12.36 -1.13 0.32
CA SER A 146 -11.64 -0.34 1.31
C SER A 146 -11.36 1.05 0.73
N GLY A 147 -11.64 2.11 1.50
CA GLY A 147 -11.60 3.49 0.98
C GLY A 147 -10.29 3.84 0.28
N SER A 148 -9.14 3.50 0.88
CA SER A 148 -7.82 3.73 0.31
C SER A 148 -7.45 2.82 -0.86
N ALA A 149 -8.19 1.73 -1.13
CA ALA A 149 -7.97 0.87 -2.30
C ALA A 149 -8.25 1.59 -3.62
N CYS A 150 -9.12 2.61 -3.63
CA CYS A 150 -9.38 3.42 -4.81
C CYS A 150 -8.11 4.10 -5.36
N ARG A 151 -7.12 4.39 -4.50
CA ARG A 151 -5.85 4.99 -4.93
C ARG A 151 -4.84 3.96 -5.45
N SER A 152 -4.93 2.70 -4.99
CA SER A 152 -4.09 1.59 -5.46
C SER A 152 -4.45 1.06 -6.84
N VAL A 153 -5.54 1.53 -7.49
CA VAL A 153 -5.83 1.18 -8.89
C VAL A 153 -5.13 2.09 -9.92
N LEU A 154 -4.28 3.02 -9.47
CA LEU A 154 -3.53 3.97 -10.30
C LEU A 154 -2.05 4.07 -9.86
N GLY A 155 -1.16 4.45 -10.77
CA GLY A 155 0.27 4.62 -10.52
C GLY A 155 0.68 6.04 -10.12
N GLY A 156 1.90 6.20 -9.62
CA GLY A 156 2.51 7.51 -9.31
C GLY A 156 1.86 8.22 -8.11
N PHE A 157 1.41 9.46 -8.31
CA PHE A 157 0.69 10.25 -7.31
C PHE A 157 -0.79 10.20 -7.58
N VAL A 158 -1.59 9.90 -6.56
CA VAL A 158 -3.02 9.63 -6.71
C VAL A 158 -3.82 10.36 -5.63
N ARG A 159 -4.73 11.23 -6.07
CA ARG A 159 -5.73 11.89 -5.23
C ARG A 159 -7.00 11.06 -5.19
N TRP A 160 -7.54 10.79 -4.01
CA TRP A 160 -8.94 10.41 -3.84
C TRP A 160 -9.74 11.68 -3.53
N HIS A 161 -10.63 12.03 -4.46
CA HIS A 161 -11.58 13.13 -4.28
C HIS A 161 -12.65 12.70 -3.29
N LYS A 162 -12.99 13.56 -2.32
CA LYS A 162 -14.10 13.26 -1.43
C LYS A 162 -15.44 13.26 -2.16
N GLY A 163 -15.59 14.09 -3.19
CA GLY A 163 -16.85 14.31 -3.88
C GLY A 163 -17.91 15.03 -3.02
N CYS A 164 -18.92 15.58 -3.65
CA CYS A 164 -20.12 16.15 -3.03
C CYS A 164 -21.41 15.40 -3.37
N ASP A 165 -21.39 14.44 -4.30
CA ASP A 165 -22.56 13.59 -4.57
C ASP A 165 -22.87 12.70 -3.34
N PRO A 166 -24.10 12.69 -2.81
CA PRO A 166 -24.50 11.79 -1.72
C PRO A 166 -24.48 10.31 -2.15
N ASN A 167 -24.68 10.01 -3.44
CA ASN A 167 -24.53 8.66 -4.00
C ASN A 167 -23.05 8.29 -4.22
N GLY A 168 -22.13 9.26 -4.09
CA GLY A 168 -20.70 9.05 -4.19
C GLY A 168 -20.19 8.71 -5.59
N LEU A 169 -20.89 9.14 -6.65
CA LEU A 169 -20.46 8.92 -8.04
C LEU A 169 -19.18 9.71 -8.39
N ASP A 170 -18.94 10.84 -7.71
CA ASP A 170 -17.79 11.71 -7.88
C ASP A 170 -16.65 11.48 -6.86
N SER A 171 -16.86 10.58 -5.88
CA SER A 171 -15.80 10.19 -4.95
C SER A 171 -14.91 9.10 -5.55
N VAL A 172 -14.08 9.51 -6.51
CA VAL A 172 -13.18 8.67 -7.32
C VAL A 172 -11.72 9.03 -7.08
N ALA A 173 -10.82 8.15 -7.55
CA ALA A 173 -9.40 8.43 -7.58
C ALA A 173 -8.96 9.01 -8.93
N GLN A 174 -7.98 9.90 -8.89
CA GLN A 174 -7.37 10.53 -10.06
C GLN A 174 -5.85 10.54 -9.91
N GLN A 175 -5.14 10.13 -10.97
CA GLN A 175 -3.69 10.31 -11.05
C GLN A 175 -3.36 11.80 -11.20
N ILE A 176 -2.50 12.30 -10.32
CA ILE A 176 -1.93 13.66 -10.38
C ILE A 176 -0.79 13.68 -11.39
N VAL A 177 0.18 12.77 -11.21
CA VAL A 177 1.28 12.50 -12.15
C VAL A 177 1.65 11.00 -12.16
N PRO A 178 2.16 10.43 -13.28
CA PRO A 178 2.62 9.05 -13.35
C PRO A 178 3.93 8.82 -12.55
N ALA A 179 4.31 7.56 -12.30
CA ALA A 179 5.54 7.26 -11.56
C ALA A 179 6.80 7.78 -12.27
N SER A 180 6.79 7.75 -13.61
CA SER A 180 7.81 8.35 -14.49
C SER A 180 8.00 9.86 -14.32
N HIS A 181 7.09 10.56 -13.62
CA HIS A 181 7.33 11.95 -13.22
C HIS A 181 8.53 12.07 -12.28
N TRP A 182 8.81 11.09 -11.39
CA TRP A 182 9.98 11.16 -10.50
C TRP A 182 10.79 9.86 -10.33
N PRO A 183 11.67 9.53 -11.30
CA PRO A 183 12.53 8.35 -11.23
C PRO A 183 13.65 8.39 -10.15
N GLN A 184 14.11 9.56 -9.68
CA GLN A 184 15.16 9.66 -8.64
C GLN A 184 14.62 9.59 -7.19
N LEU A 185 13.33 9.35 -7.02
CA LEU A 185 12.70 9.32 -5.71
C LEU A 185 12.84 7.93 -5.07
N ARG A 186 13.28 7.90 -3.80
CA ARG A 186 13.42 6.65 -3.05
C ARG A 186 12.55 6.67 -1.79
N ILE A 187 12.36 5.48 -1.26
CA ILE A 187 11.43 5.16 -0.20
C ILE A 187 12.14 4.16 0.70
N LEU A 188 12.46 4.52 1.93
CA LEU A 188 12.99 3.55 2.90
C LEU A 188 11.87 3.04 3.79
N ILE A 189 10.87 2.36 3.21
CA ILE A 189 9.66 1.86 3.90
C ILE A 189 10.04 1.20 5.21
N LEU A 190 9.66 1.83 6.31
CA LEU A 190 8.39 1.49 6.92
C LEU A 190 7.13 2.27 6.46
N VAL A 191 7.22 3.42 5.72
CA VAL A 191 6.19 4.26 4.98
C VAL A 191 6.60 5.77 4.87
N ALA A 192 6.71 6.55 3.74
CA ALA A 192 6.57 6.43 2.26
C ALA A 192 7.50 7.48 1.49
N ILE A 193 7.34 8.17 0.32
CA ILE A 193 6.26 8.47 -0.70
C ILE A 193 6.09 9.96 -1.21
N LYS A 194 7.07 10.69 -1.83
CA LYS A 194 7.17 12.19 -1.96
C LYS A 194 7.08 12.94 -3.35
N GLU A 195 6.50 14.16 -3.48
CA GLU A 195 6.56 15.01 -4.73
C GLU A 195 7.47 16.30 -4.71
N ARG A 196 7.58 17.03 -5.84
CA ARG A 196 8.87 17.54 -6.39
C ARG A 196 9.55 18.81 -5.83
N ASN A 197 9.13 19.35 -4.69
CA ASN A 197 9.96 20.25 -3.86
C ASN A 197 10.35 19.45 -2.60
N PHE A 198 11.64 19.36 -2.22
CA PHE A 198 11.98 18.60 -1.00
C PHE A 198 11.32 19.19 0.23
N GLU A 199 11.72 20.40 0.56
CA GLU A 199 11.44 20.99 1.86
C GLU A 199 9.93 21.20 2.04
N MET A 200 9.24 21.76 1.05
CA MET A 200 7.77 21.94 1.10
C MET A 200 7.00 20.62 1.20
N PHE A 201 7.34 19.60 0.38
CA PHE A 201 6.63 18.32 0.45
C PHE A 201 6.82 17.66 1.83
N ALA A 202 8.08 17.64 2.29
CA ALA A 202 8.47 16.95 3.51
C ALA A 202 7.85 17.59 4.73
N GLU A 203 7.89 18.93 4.79
CA GLU A 203 7.23 19.72 5.82
C GLU A 203 5.72 19.47 5.86
N LEU A 204 5.03 19.50 4.71
CA LEU A 204 3.59 19.20 4.62
C LEU A 204 3.27 17.78 5.12
N THR A 205 4.06 16.79 4.73
CA THR A 205 3.82 15.38 5.07
C THR A 205 4.07 15.08 6.55
N MET A 206 5.10 15.67 7.14
CA MET A 206 5.34 15.58 8.58
C MET A 206 4.24 16.31 9.36
N LYS A 207 3.78 17.48 8.89
CA LYS A 207 2.67 18.23 9.51
C LYS A 207 1.34 17.47 9.46
N ASP A 208 0.96 16.95 8.29
CA ASP A 208 -0.29 16.19 8.10
C ASP A 208 -0.27 14.87 8.91
N SER A 209 0.88 14.18 8.94
CA SER A 209 1.09 13.03 9.82
C SER A 209 0.93 13.39 11.31
N ASN A 210 1.56 14.47 11.76
CA ASN A 210 1.44 14.93 13.14
C ASN A 210 0.00 15.31 13.48
N GLN A 211 -0.72 15.98 12.56
CA GLN A 211 -2.12 16.38 12.75
C GLN A 211 -3.07 15.18 12.81
N PHE A 212 -2.86 14.17 11.98
CA PHE A 212 -3.59 12.91 12.04
C PHE A 212 -3.46 12.23 13.41
N HIS A 213 -2.23 12.05 13.92
CA HIS A 213 -2.02 11.44 15.24
C HIS A 213 -2.51 12.33 16.39
N ALA A 214 -2.49 13.66 16.23
CA ALA A 214 -3.12 14.58 17.19
C ALA A 214 -4.65 14.41 17.25
N MET A 215 -5.33 14.24 16.11
CA MET A 215 -6.78 13.94 16.08
C MET A 215 -7.09 12.54 16.67
N CYS A 216 -6.19 11.56 16.51
CA CYS A 216 -6.31 10.26 17.17
C CYS A 216 -6.15 10.36 18.69
N LEU A 217 -5.27 11.23 19.18
CA LEU A 217 -5.10 11.53 20.60
C LEU A 217 -6.29 12.33 21.20
N ASP A 218 -6.92 13.19 20.41
CA ASP A 218 -8.11 13.98 20.77
C ASP A 218 -9.42 13.15 20.74
N THR A 219 -9.39 11.95 20.15
CA THR A 219 -10.52 11.01 20.15
C THR A 219 -10.78 10.47 21.57
N TYR A 220 -12.03 10.13 21.89
CA TYR A 220 -12.39 9.50 23.16
C TYR A 220 -13.00 8.09 22.95
N PRO A 221 -12.40 7.01 23.49
CA PRO A 221 -11.06 6.95 24.12
C PRO A 221 -9.94 7.26 23.10
N PRO A 222 -8.76 7.71 23.56
CA PRO A 222 -7.66 8.10 22.68
C PRO A 222 -7.07 6.91 21.92
N ALA A 223 -6.87 7.09 20.61
CA ALA A 223 -6.24 6.12 19.73
C ALA A 223 -4.72 6.39 19.64
N LEU A 224 -3.93 5.54 20.28
CA LEU A 224 -2.47 5.65 20.30
C LEU A 224 -1.84 4.68 19.28
N TYR A 225 -1.29 5.22 18.20
CA TYR A 225 -0.62 4.46 17.14
C TYR A 225 0.90 4.58 17.19
N MET A 226 1.42 5.78 17.46
CA MET A 226 2.85 6.04 17.65
C MET A 226 3.29 5.57 19.04
N ASN A 227 4.55 5.12 19.15
CA ASN A 227 5.19 4.72 20.40
C ASN A 227 6.59 5.37 20.52
N ASP A 228 7.35 5.04 21.57
CA ASP A 228 8.68 5.63 21.81
C ASP A 228 9.66 5.45 20.64
N MET A 229 9.58 4.32 19.93
CA MET A 229 10.36 4.06 18.71
C MET A 229 9.92 5.01 17.58
N SER A 230 8.61 5.19 17.39
CA SER A 230 8.04 6.19 16.47
C SER A 230 8.58 7.60 16.77
N HIS A 231 8.56 8.01 18.03
CA HIS A 231 9.00 9.35 18.44
C HIS A 231 10.52 9.53 18.33
N SER A 232 11.33 8.51 18.57
CA SER A 232 12.78 8.55 18.32
C SER A 232 13.13 8.61 16.84
N ILE A 233 12.38 7.94 15.95
CA ILE A 233 12.55 8.08 14.50
C ILE A 233 12.18 9.49 14.03
N VAL A 234 11.12 10.09 14.58
CA VAL A 234 10.79 11.52 14.38
C VAL A 234 11.94 12.43 14.83
N HIS A 235 12.53 12.16 16.00
CA HIS A 235 13.65 12.94 16.53
C HIS A 235 14.89 12.85 15.63
N LEU A 236 15.28 11.64 15.20
CA LEU A 236 16.38 11.41 14.26
C LEU A 236 16.18 12.17 12.94
N VAL A 237 14.97 12.18 12.38
CA VAL A 237 14.68 12.92 11.14
C VAL A 237 14.87 14.42 11.31
N HIS A 238 14.41 15.00 12.42
CA HIS A 238 14.61 16.43 12.68
C HIS A 238 16.08 16.79 12.88
N LEU A 239 16.87 15.94 13.54
CA LEU A 239 18.32 16.12 13.67
C LEU A 239 19.04 16.08 12.31
N LEU A 240 18.76 15.08 11.47
CA LEU A 240 19.36 14.95 10.13
C LEU A 240 19.00 16.12 9.21
N ASN A 241 17.77 16.62 9.31
CA ASN A 241 17.33 17.82 8.59
C ASN A 241 18.04 19.10 9.09
N SER A 242 18.28 19.19 10.41
CA SER A 242 18.96 20.32 11.04
C SER A 242 20.45 20.38 10.68
N GLU A 243 21.16 19.26 10.79
CA GLU A 243 22.60 19.18 10.47
C GLU A 243 22.90 19.47 8.99
N LYS A 244 22.03 19.03 8.07
CA LYS A 244 22.16 19.39 6.64
C LYS A 244 21.66 20.79 6.30
N GLY A 245 21.12 21.55 7.25
CA GLY A 245 20.63 22.92 7.07
C GLY A 245 19.41 23.05 6.13
N ARG A 246 18.76 21.93 5.80
CA ARG A 246 17.57 21.84 4.93
C ARG A 246 16.91 20.48 5.08
N THR A 247 15.61 20.40 4.82
CA THR A 247 14.89 19.14 4.87
C THR A 247 15.41 18.16 3.81
N LYS A 248 15.90 17.02 4.28
CA LYS A 248 16.49 15.92 3.51
C LYS A 248 15.76 14.60 3.68
N VAL A 249 14.99 14.50 4.75
CA VAL A 249 14.13 13.36 5.08
C VAL A 249 12.78 13.88 5.58
N ALA A 250 11.68 13.29 5.13
CA ALA A 250 10.38 13.44 5.77
C ALA A 250 9.98 12.13 6.45
N TYR A 251 9.17 12.19 7.50
CA TYR A 251 8.46 11.01 8.01
C TYR A 251 6.95 11.09 7.72
N THR A 252 6.30 9.92 7.64
CA THR A 252 4.86 9.81 7.90
C THR A 252 4.56 8.53 8.68
N PHE A 253 3.37 8.48 9.26
CA PHE A 253 2.82 7.35 9.99
C PHE A 253 1.36 7.15 9.59
N ASP A 254 0.96 5.90 9.32
CA ASP A 254 -0.44 5.52 9.17
C ASP A 254 -0.99 4.99 10.52
N ALA A 255 -2.01 4.14 10.55
CA ALA A 255 -2.62 3.59 11.76
C ALA A 255 -1.75 2.50 12.45
N GLY A 256 -0.51 2.85 12.79
CA GLY A 256 0.46 2.02 13.49
C GLY A 256 1.79 2.75 13.74
N SER A 257 2.71 2.10 14.46
CA SER A 257 3.98 2.69 14.93
C SER A 257 5.09 2.76 13.86
N ASN A 258 4.83 2.22 12.68
CA ASN A 258 5.79 2.12 11.57
C ASN A 258 5.96 3.46 10.84
N ALA A 259 7.23 3.80 10.59
CA ALA A 259 7.73 5.16 10.49
C ALA A 259 8.79 5.28 9.39
N CYS A 260 8.64 6.05 8.31
CA CYS A 260 9.77 6.14 7.38
C CYS A 260 10.01 7.37 6.56
N LEU A 261 11.23 7.31 6.04
CA LEU A 261 12.05 8.31 5.45
C LEU A 261 11.68 8.42 3.97
N TYR A 262 10.92 9.46 3.65
CA TYR A 262 10.78 10.00 2.31
C TYR A 262 12.11 10.69 2.00
N LEU A 263 12.83 10.30 0.95
CA LEU A 263 14.16 10.85 0.64
C LEU A 263 14.53 10.78 -0.86
N LEU A 264 15.64 11.40 -1.24
CA LEU A 264 16.21 11.25 -2.59
C LEU A 264 17.23 10.11 -2.62
N GLU A 265 17.43 9.51 -3.79
CA GLU A 265 18.44 8.48 -4.03
C GLU A 265 19.85 8.85 -3.52
N SER A 266 20.25 10.10 -3.73
CA SER A 266 21.55 10.66 -3.28
C SER A 266 21.76 10.63 -1.76
N ASP A 267 20.69 10.46 -0.98
CA ASP A 267 20.70 10.56 0.48
C ASP A 267 20.51 9.20 1.17
N VAL A 268 20.19 8.13 0.42
CA VAL A 268 19.85 6.80 0.98
C VAL A 268 20.99 6.21 1.80
N SER A 269 22.21 6.21 1.29
CA SER A 269 23.39 5.67 1.99
C SER A 269 23.61 6.36 3.35
N ALA A 270 23.71 7.69 3.35
CA ALA A 270 23.95 8.48 4.57
C ALA A 270 22.82 8.34 5.60
N VAL A 271 21.57 8.28 5.14
CA VAL A 271 20.39 8.12 6.01
C VAL A 271 20.31 6.71 6.60
N LEU A 272 20.56 5.66 5.82
CA LEU A 272 20.69 4.29 6.34
C LEU A 272 21.83 4.16 7.36
N SER A 273 22.98 4.80 7.10
CA SER A 273 24.13 4.80 8.00
C SER A 273 23.78 5.46 9.35
N ALA A 274 23.00 6.55 9.34
CA ALA A 274 22.48 7.20 10.54
C ALA A 274 21.42 6.36 11.28
N ILE A 275 20.54 5.66 10.55
CA ILE A 275 19.59 4.70 11.15
C ILE A 275 20.36 3.58 11.85
N ASN A 276 21.32 2.94 11.18
CA ASN A 276 22.07 1.81 11.74
C ASN A 276 22.93 2.22 12.95
N HIS A 277 23.33 3.49 13.05
CA HIS A 277 24.04 4.03 14.21
C HIS A 277 23.14 4.19 15.45
N VAL A 278 21.88 4.62 15.26
CA VAL A 278 20.91 4.83 16.36
C VAL A 278 20.08 3.57 16.67
N PHE A 279 19.82 2.74 15.67
CA PHE A 279 18.98 1.54 15.72
C PHE A 279 19.71 0.35 15.09
N PRO A 280 20.82 -0.13 15.70
CA PRO A 280 21.65 -1.17 15.12
C PRO A 280 20.87 -2.45 14.77
N PRO A 281 21.21 -3.13 13.64
CA PRO A 281 20.62 -4.42 13.31
C PRO A 281 21.05 -5.49 14.33
N ALA A 282 20.22 -6.51 14.54
CA ALA A 282 20.59 -7.66 15.39
C ALA A 282 21.72 -8.51 14.78
N ASN A 283 21.75 -8.61 13.46
CA ASN A 283 22.76 -9.28 12.64
C ASN A 283 22.80 -8.60 11.27
N ASP A 284 23.93 -8.65 10.57
CA ASP A 284 24.05 -8.20 9.16
C ASP A 284 23.42 -9.22 8.18
N SER A 285 22.13 -9.53 8.37
CA SER A 285 21.39 -10.45 7.50
C SER A 285 20.74 -9.72 6.32
N VAL A 286 20.62 -10.44 5.19
CA VAL A 286 19.88 -9.99 3.99
C VAL A 286 18.39 -9.70 4.29
N GLU A 287 17.89 -10.19 5.43
CA GLU A 287 16.52 -9.96 5.89
C GLU A 287 16.32 -8.59 6.57
N TYR A 288 17.39 -7.90 7.01
CA TYR A 288 17.28 -6.58 7.63
C TYR A 288 17.00 -5.46 6.62
N LEU A 289 17.69 -5.46 5.47
CA LEU A 289 17.47 -4.48 4.39
C LEU A 289 16.94 -5.18 3.14
N ARG A 290 15.62 -5.10 2.95
CA ARG A 290 14.89 -5.76 1.86
C ARG A 290 14.64 -4.76 0.71
N GLY A 291 14.54 -5.25 -0.52
CA GLY A 291 14.12 -4.43 -1.68
C GLY A 291 15.28 -3.97 -2.57
N LEU A 292 15.29 -2.68 -2.95
CA LEU A 292 16.28 -2.09 -3.86
C LEU A 292 17.70 -2.13 -3.26
N PRO A 293 18.72 -2.61 -4.01
CA PRO A 293 20.08 -2.70 -3.51
C PRO A 293 20.71 -1.31 -3.31
N VAL A 294 21.55 -1.17 -2.28
CA VAL A 294 22.30 0.06 -1.98
C VAL A 294 23.56 -0.28 -1.16
N ASN A 295 24.66 0.42 -1.43
CA ASN A 295 25.84 0.39 -0.56
C ASN A 295 25.64 1.39 0.58
N ILE A 296 25.91 0.99 1.83
CA ILE A 296 25.86 1.87 2.98
C ILE A 296 27.28 2.30 3.33
N ASP A 297 27.57 3.58 3.16
CA ASP A 297 28.88 4.15 3.47
C ASP A 297 29.01 4.41 4.99
N PRO A 298 30.21 4.35 5.59
CA PRO A 298 30.41 4.63 7.01
C PRO A 298 29.93 6.04 7.40
N LEU A 299 29.24 6.15 8.54
CA LEU A 299 28.68 7.42 9.01
C LEU A 299 29.78 8.46 9.25
N ASP A 300 29.58 9.68 8.72
CA ASP A 300 30.47 10.81 9.00
C ASP A 300 30.49 11.09 10.51
N LYS A 301 31.71 11.17 11.08
CA LYS A 301 31.91 11.36 12.53
C LYS A 301 31.24 12.62 13.06
N LYS A 302 31.21 13.71 12.28
CA LYS A 302 30.52 14.95 12.68
C LYS A 302 29.01 14.76 12.73
N VAL A 303 28.45 13.95 11.82
CA VAL A 303 27.03 13.59 11.85
C VAL A 303 26.76 12.76 13.10
N ALA A 304 27.53 11.70 13.36
CA ALA A 304 27.41 10.88 14.57
C ALA A 304 27.49 11.70 15.87
N GLU A 305 28.48 12.59 15.97
CA GLU A 305 28.65 13.53 17.10
C GLU A 305 27.45 14.50 17.23
N SER A 306 26.91 15.00 16.11
CA SER A 306 25.78 15.93 16.09
C SER A 306 24.42 15.30 16.42
N LEU A 307 24.25 13.98 16.20
CA LEU A 307 22.99 13.30 16.48
C LEU A 307 22.68 13.25 17.97
N ALA A 308 23.70 13.12 18.83
CA ALA A 308 23.57 13.09 20.30
C ALA A 308 22.56 12.07 20.90
N MET A 309 21.99 11.20 20.08
CA MET A 309 21.09 10.11 20.48
C MET A 309 21.90 8.93 21.04
N LYS A 310 21.38 8.29 22.09
CA LYS A 310 21.91 7.00 22.54
C LYS A 310 21.46 5.90 21.56
N PRO A 311 22.35 5.01 21.12
CA PRO A 311 21.94 3.82 20.36
C PRO A 311 20.97 2.96 21.16
N TYR A 312 20.01 2.37 20.45
CA TYR A 312 19.10 1.35 20.94
C TYR A 312 19.76 -0.04 20.98
N GLU A 313 19.16 -0.98 21.72
CA GLU A 313 19.58 -2.38 21.70
C GLU A 313 19.48 -2.97 20.28
N PRO A 314 20.48 -3.75 19.82
CA PRO A 314 20.48 -4.37 18.50
C PRO A 314 19.20 -5.15 18.18
N GLY A 315 18.59 -4.87 17.03
CA GLY A 315 17.32 -5.47 16.60
C GLY A 315 16.06 -4.78 17.10
N SER A 316 16.16 -3.67 17.84
CA SER A 316 14.99 -2.85 18.22
C SER A 316 14.20 -2.34 17.00
N LEU A 317 14.88 -2.13 15.87
CA LEU A 317 14.28 -1.97 14.55
C LEU A 317 14.39 -3.31 13.79
N LYS A 318 13.27 -3.85 13.32
CA LYS A 318 13.22 -5.22 12.77
C LYS A 318 13.83 -5.34 11.38
N PHE A 319 13.39 -4.50 10.44
CA PHE A 319 13.84 -4.46 9.05
C PHE A 319 13.46 -3.12 8.40
N ILE A 320 14.02 -2.87 7.21
CA ILE A 320 13.77 -1.72 6.35
C ILE A 320 13.48 -2.25 4.93
N ILE A 321 12.50 -1.68 4.22
CA ILE A 321 12.15 -2.02 2.83
C ILE A 321 12.50 -0.84 1.91
N HIS A 322 13.59 -0.93 1.16
CA HIS A 322 13.97 0.09 0.18
C HIS A 322 13.20 -0.10 -1.14
N THR A 323 12.49 0.92 -1.61
CA THR A 323 11.65 0.86 -2.82
C THR A 323 11.53 2.25 -3.50
N GLN A 324 10.79 2.31 -4.61
CA GLN A 324 10.56 3.50 -5.46
C GLN A 324 9.07 3.60 -5.88
N LEU A 325 8.69 4.70 -6.54
CA LEU A 325 7.32 4.86 -7.09
C LEU A 325 6.97 3.72 -8.04
N GLY A 326 5.71 3.27 -7.99
CA GLY A 326 5.18 2.24 -8.88
C GLY A 326 4.09 2.73 -9.81
N GLU A 327 3.97 2.02 -10.91
CA GLU A 327 2.79 2.06 -11.78
C GLU A 327 1.57 1.39 -11.12
N GLY A 328 0.40 1.52 -11.76
CA GLY A 328 -0.84 0.88 -11.29
C GLY A 328 -0.83 -0.65 -11.44
N PRO A 329 -1.96 -1.33 -11.12
CA PRO A 329 -2.07 -2.78 -11.18
C PRO A 329 -1.74 -3.39 -12.55
N GLN A 330 -1.11 -4.56 -12.53
CA GLN A 330 -0.57 -5.23 -13.71
C GLN A 330 -1.13 -6.64 -13.85
N VAL A 331 -1.40 -7.07 -15.09
CA VAL A 331 -1.76 -8.46 -15.40
C VAL A 331 -0.50 -9.31 -15.43
N VAL A 332 -0.48 -10.42 -14.71
CA VAL A 332 0.63 -11.38 -14.72
C VAL A 332 0.48 -12.30 -15.93
N GLN A 333 1.41 -12.17 -16.89
CA GLN A 333 1.43 -12.97 -18.13
C GLN A 333 1.92 -14.42 -17.91
N ASP A 334 2.64 -14.64 -16.82
CA ASP A 334 3.19 -15.93 -16.42
C ASP A 334 2.13 -16.82 -15.75
N LEU A 335 1.84 -17.96 -16.37
CA LEU A 335 0.84 -18.93 -15.91
C LEU A 335 1.30 -19.72 -14.67
N ASP A 336 2.61 -19.89 -14.46
CA ASP A 336 3.12 -20.59 -13.29
C ASP A 336 2.92 -19.75 -12.01
N GLN A 337 2.86 -18.42 -12.14
CA GLN A 337 2.50 -17.50 -11.07
C GLN A 337 1.00 -17.41 -10.75
N HIS A 338 0.13 -18.16 -11.43
CA HIS A 338 -1.25 -18.35 -10.98
C HIS A 338 -1.27 -19.03 -9.60
N LEU A 339 -2.07 -18.53 -8.67
CA LEU A 339 -2.20 -19.06 -7.30
C LEU A 339 -3.21 -20.22 -7.18
N LEU A 340 -3.95 -20.49 -8.26
CA LEU A 340 -4.91 -21.60 -8.37
C LEU A 340 -4.39 -22.70 -9.31
N THR A 341 -4.79 -23.94 -9.04
CA THR A 341 -4.64 -25.09 -9.94
C THR A 341 -5.65 -25.00 -11.10
N PRO A 342 -5.49 -25.80 -12.18
CA PRO A 342 -6.51 -25.93 -13.23
C PRO A 342 -7.87 -26.45 -12.74
N ALA A 343 -7.95 -27.02 -11.54
CA ALA A 343 -9.21 -27.44 -10.89
C ALA A 343 -9.89 -26.30 -10.12
N GLY A 344 -9.18 -25.21 -9.81
CA GLY A 344 -9.68 -24.07 -9.04
C GLY A 344 -9.29 -24.04 -7.56
N ASP A 345 -8.44 -24.97 -7.11
CA ASP A 345 -7.96 -25.03 -5.71
C ASP A 345 -6.66 -24.24 -5.54
N PRO A 346 -6.30 -23.75 -4.33
CA PRO A 346 -5.01 -23.09 -4.10
C PRO A 346 -3.81 -24.02 -4.39
N LYS A 347 -2.79 -23.51 -5.12
CA LYS A 347 -1.53 -24.25 -5.35
C LYS A 347 -0.75 -24.50 -4.04
N PHE A 348 -0.94 -23.66 -3.03
CA PHE A 348 -0.28 -23.74 -1.73
C PHE A 348 -1.32 -23.56 -0.62
N LEU A 349 -1.48 -24.55 0.27
CA LEU A 349 -2.36 -24.50 1.45
C LEU A 349 -1.57 -24.32 2.76
N THR A 350 -0.26 -24.56 2.74
CA THR A 350 0.64 -24.11 3.79
C THR A 350 0.97 -22.63 3.61
N PRO A 351 1.03 -21.83 4.69
CA PRO A 351 1.62 -20.50 4.63
C PRO A 351 3.09 -20.61 4.22
N ARG A 352 3.56 -19.71 3.34
CA ARG A 352 4.99 -19.37 3.31
C ARG A 352 5.28 -18.67 4.63
N HIS A 353 6.32 -19.10 5.35
CA HIS A 353 6.61 -18.60 6.69
C HIS A 353 6.90 -17.08 6.67
N ASP A 354 6.26 -16.35 7.60
CA ASP A 354 6.57 -14.94 7.90
C ASP A 354 7.94 -14.87 8.61
N ASN A 355 9.02 -14.77 7.82
CA ASN A 355 10.39 -14.44 8.25
C ASN A 355 10.73 -12.99 7.85
#